data_AF-A0A3P6QUF2-F1
#
_entry.id   AF-A0A3P6QUF2-F1
#
_cell.length_a   1.000
_cell.length_b   1.000
_cell.length_c   1.000
_cell.angle_alpha   90.00
_cell.angle_beta   90.00
_cell.angle_gamma   90.00
#
_symmetry.space_group_name_H-M   'P 1'
#
loop_
_entity.id
_entity.type
_entity.pdbx_description
1 polymer ?
#
loop_
_entity_poly.entity_id
_entity_poly.type
_entity_poly.pdbx_seq_one_letter_code
_entity_poly.pdbx_strand_id
1 'polypeptide(L)'
;MFYHAYNGYLNHAFPLDELMPITCKGQDTWGSFSLSLVDALDTLIVMGNTTEFKRAVDLVLKSVRTDANVNVSVFETNIRVVGGLLSAHMLSGRVEGMLLEDGWPCSGPLLRLAEAMAARLLPAFNTGKSRFDLETGMPYGTVNLKYGVPKRETPITCTAGVSTFIVVFFVEFGTLSRLTGDPQFERVALRALEALWRTRSSIGLVGNHINVRTGQWTATDTGIGAGVDSYFEYLVKGALLLQRPALMEQFRGN
;
A
#
# COMPACT_ATOMS: atom_id res chain seq x y z
N MET A 1 -19.27 -8.43 -17.93
CA MET A 1 -17.85 -8.10 -18.17
C MET A 1 -16.97 -8.51 -17.00
N PHE A 2 -17.21 -7.99 -15.79
CA PHE A 2 -16.43 -8.37 -14.59
C PHE A 2 -16.34 -9.88 -14.35
N TYR A 3 -17.48 -10.59 -14.28
CA TYR A 3 -17.48 -12.05 -14.07
C TYR A 3 -16.76 -12.84 -15.17
N HIS A 4 -16.72 -12.32 -16.40
CA HIS A 4 -15.97 -12.97 -17.48
C HIS A 4 -14.46 -12.89 -17.22
N ALA A 5 -13.96 -11.71 -16.85
CA ALA A 5 -12.55 -11.51 -16.48
C ALA A 5 -12.19 -12.25 -15.19
N TYR A 6 -13.03 -12.15 -14.16
CA TYR A 6 -12.84 -12.79 -12.86
C TYR A 6 -12.79 -14.33 -12.97
N ASN A 7 -13.76 -14.93 -13.67
CA ASN A 7 -13.76 -16.38 -13.89
C ASN A 7 -12.58 -16.81 -14.77
N GLY A 8 -12.19 -15.99 -15.76
CA GLY A 8 -11.00 -16.21 -16.56
C GLY A 8 -9.73 -16.26 -15.70
N TYR A 9 -9.58 -15.31 -14.77
CA TYR A 9 -8.46 -15.29 -13.83
C TYR A 9 -8.45 -16.55 -12.95
N LEU A 10 -9.59 -16.91 -12.36
CA LEU A 10 -9.69 -18.09 -11.51
C LEU A 10 -9.37 -19.40 -12.25
N ASN A 11 -9.73 -19.49 -13.52
CA ASN A 11 -9.52 -20.71 -14.32
C ASN A 11 -8.10 -20.84 -14.87
N HIS A 12 -7.42 -19.72 -15.17
CA HIS A 12 -6.19 -19.73 -15.97
C HIS A 12 -4.96 -19.15 -15.26
N ALA A 13 -5.16 -18.35 -14.20
CA ALA A 13 -4.08 -17.63 -13.54
C ALA A 13 -4.00 -17.89 -12.04
N PHE A 14 -5.09 -18.22 -11.34
CA PHE A 14 -5.01 -18.53 -9.91
C PHE A 14 -4.05 -19.71 -9.63
N PRO A 15 -3.12 -19.61 -8.65
CA PRO A 15 -2.99 -18.57 -7.61
C PRO A 15 -2.02 -17.41 -7.93
N LEU A 16 -1.57 -17.27 -9.18
CA LEU A 16 -0.59 -16.26 -9.62
C LEU A 16 -1.17 -14.83 -9.55
N ASP A 17 -0.30 -13.82 -9.60
CA ASP A 17 -0.69 -12.42 -9.42
C ASP A 17 -1.64 -11.90 -10.50
N GLU A 18 -1.36 -12.18 -11.78
CA GLU A 18 -2.05 -11.58 -12.92
C GLU A 18 -2.38 -12.62 -14.00
N LEU A 19 -3.45 -12.37 -14.76
CA LEU A 19 -3.80 -13.13 -15.96
C LEU A 19 -3.28 -12.41 -17.21
N MET A 20 -2.59 -13.12 -18.09
CA MET A 20 -2.34 -12.69 -19.46
C MET A 20 -3.53 -13.12 -20.34
N PRO A 21 -4.47 -12.21 -20.69
CA PRO A 21 -5.77 -12.59 -21.23
C PRO A 21 -5.72 -13.12 -22.66
N ILE A 22 -4.67 -12.78 -23.43
CA ILE A 22 -4.50 -13.27 -24.81
C ILE A 22 -3.91 -14.68 -24.82
N THR A 23 -2.99 -14.98 -23.91
CA THR A 23 -2.28 -16.26 -23.87
C THR A 23 -2.86 -17.26 -22.88
N CYS A 24 -3.85 -16.86 -22.08
CA CYS A 24 -4.48 -17.64 -21.02
C CYS A 24 -3.46 -18.27 -20.05
N LYS A 25 -2.42 -17.52 -19.70
CA LYS A 25 -1.39 -17.92 -18.75
C LYS A 25 -1.35 -16.92 -17.60
N GLY A 26 -1.14 -17.39 -16.38
CA GLY A 26 -0.85 -16.50 -15.26
C GLY A 26 0.60 -16.04 -15.25
N GLN A 27 0.84 -14.91 -14.61
CA GLN A 27 2.17 -14.33 -14.38
C GLN A 27 2.27 -13.84 -12.93
N ASP A 28 3.43 -14.07 -12.31
CA ASP A 28 3.78 -13.45 -11.04
C ASP A 28 4.59 -12.18 -11.31
N THR A 29 4.00 -11.05 -10.94
CA THR A 29 4.57 -9.72 -11.20
C THR A 29 5.06 -9.07 -9.90
N TRP A 30 4.44 -9.38 -8.76
CA TRP A 30 4.58 -8.57 -7.55
C TRP A 30 4.88 -9.37 -6.28
N GLY A 31 4.70 -10.69 -6.28
CA GLY A 31 5.17 -11.56 -5.20
C GLY A 31 4.34 -12.82 -4.94
N SER A 32 3.49 -13.24 -5.88
CA SER A 32 2.62 -14.41 -5.77
C SER A 32 1.60 -14.27 -4.63
N PHE A 33 0.95 -13.12 -4.52
CA PHE A 33 -0.08 -12.80 -3.53
C PHE A 33 -1.50 -13.08 -4.02
N SER A 34 -1.66 -13.72 -5.17
CA SER A 34 -2.96 -13.76 -5.86
C SER A 34 -3.51 -12.33 -6.03
N LEU A 35 -2.66 -11.39 -6.45
CA LEU A 35 -2.93 -9.94 -6.44
C LEU A 35 -4.28 -9.57 -7.06
N SER A 36 -4.59 -10.10 -8.25
CA SER A 36 -5.87 -9.83 -8.93
C SER A 36 -7.08 -10.30 -8.12
N LEU A 37 -6.93 -11.34 -7.28
CA LEU A 37 -7.99 -11.79 -6.40
C LEU A 37 -8.21 -10.82 -5.25
N VAL A 38 -7.12 -10.31 -4.64
CA VAL A 38 -7.18 -9.33 -3.54
C VAL A 38 -7.83 -8.03 -4.01
N ASP A 39 -7.41 -7.50 -5.17
CA ASP A 39 -7.98 -6.29 -5.77
C ASP A 39 -9.45 -6.46 -6.20
N ALA A 40 -9.90 -7.69 -6.44
CA ALA A 40 -11.29 -7.95 -6.85
C ALA A 40 -12.27 -8.09 -5.66
N LEU A 41 -11.77 -8.22 -4.43
CA LEU A 41 -12.59 -8.51 -3.24
C LEU A 41 -13.66 -7.44 -2.97
N ASP A 42 -13.27 -6.17 -2.96
CA ASP A 42 -14.19 -5.06 -2.72
C ASP A 42 -15.22 -4.92 -3.84
N THR A 43 -14.79 -5.15 -5.08
CA THR A 43 -15.63 -5.08 -6.27
C THR A 43 -16.71 -6.16 -6.23
N LEU A 44 -16.39 -7.37 -5.76
CA LEU A 44 -17.38 -8.43 -5.55
C LEU A 44 -18.50 -8.00 -4.60
N ILE A 45 -18.17 -7.26 -3.53
CA ILE A 45 -19.15 -6.73 -2.59
C ILE A 45 -19.97 -5.61 -3.23
N VAL A 46 -19.33 -4.68 -3.94
CA VAL A 46 -20.01 -3.57 -4.64
C VAL A 46 -20.98 -4.10 -5.69
N MET A 47 -20.65 -5.21 -6.35
CA MET A 47 -21.55 -5.89 -7.29
C MET A 47 -22.64 -6.75 -6.62
N GLY A 48 -22.65 -6.83 -5.28
CA GLY A 48 -23.66 -7.56 -4.50
C GLY A 48 -23.47 -9.07 -4.44
N ASN A 49 -22.33 -9.61 -4.90
CA ASN A 49 -22.08 -11.06 -4.91
C ASN A 49 -21.38 -11.51 -3.62
N THR A 50 -22.16 -11.59 -2.56
CA THR A 50 -21.71 -11.91 -1.21
C THR A 50 -21.22 -13.36 -1.08
N THR A 51 -21.81 -14.29 -1.83
CA THR A 51 -21.40 -15.71 -1.83
C THR A 51 -20.00 -15.87 -2.40
N GLU A 52 -19.73 -15.26 -3.55
CA GLU A 52 -18.41 -15.32 -4.17
C GLU A 52 -17.37 -14.55 -3.37
N PHE A 53 -17.75 -13.42 -2.77
CA PHE A 53 -16.87 -12.70 -1.85
C PHE A 53 -16.40 -13.60 -0.68
N LYS A 54 -17.30 -14.32 -0.01
CA LYS A 54 -16.92 -15.26 1.07
C LYS A 54 -15.93 -16.33 0.56
N ARG A 55 -16.19 -16.89 -0.63
CA ARG A 55 -15.29 -17.86 -1.26
C ARG A 55 -13.91 -17.26 -1.57
N ALA A 56 -13.88 -16.04 -2.11
CA ALA A 56 -12.66 -15.34 -2.46
C ALA A 56 -11.83 -14.98 -1.21
N VAL A 57 -12.47 -14.54 -0.13
CA VAL A 57 -11.81 -14.29 1.16
C VAL A 57 -11.13 -15.56 1.68
N ASP A 58 -11.83 -16.69 1.67
CA ASP A 58 -11.27 -17.98 2.10
C ASP A 58 -10.06 -18.40 1.25
N LEU A 59 -10.09 -18.12 -0.06
CA LEU A 59 -8.98 -18.39 -0.97
C LEU A 59 -7.78 -17.50 -0.64
N VAL A 60 -8.00 -16.19 -0.45
CA VAL A 60 -6.96 -15.21 -0.10
C VAL A 60 -6.28 -15.57 1.22
N LEU A 61 -7.05 -15.91 2.26
CA LEU A 61 -6.50 -16.30 3.56
C LEU A 61 -5.65 -17.59 3.49
N LYS A 62 -5.90 -18.45 2.50
CA LYS A 62 -5.14 -19.71 2.30
C LYS A 62 -3.96 -19.54 1.34
N SER A 63 -4.05 -18.65 0.35
CA SER A 63 -3.03 -18.49 -0.68
C SER A 63 -1.97 -17.47 -0.31
N VAL A 64 -2.34 -16.39 0.38
CA VAL A 64 -1.43 -15.27 0.65
C VAL A 64 -0.41 -15.63 1.72
N ARG A 65 0.86 -15.58 1.35
CA ARG A 65 1.99 -15.84 2.25
C ARG A 65 2.74 -14.56 2.60
N THR A 66 2.71 -14.19 3.87
CA THR A 66 3.41 -12.99 4.38
C THR A 66 4.91 -13.21 4.59
N ASP A 67 5.42 -14.44 4.47
CA ASP A 67 6.79 -14.84 4.81
C ASP A 67 7.62 -15.34 3.62
N ALA A 68 7.11 -15.11 2.40
CA ALA A 68 7.76 -15.54 1.18
C ALA A 68 9.14 -14.86 1.01
N ASN A 69 10.14 -15.61 0.53
CA ASN A 69 11.44 -15.04 0.17
C ASN A 69 11.37 -14.38 -1.21
N VAL A 70 10.66 -13.27 -1.29
CA VAL A 70 10.45 -12.51 -2.52
C VAL A 70 10.67 -11.02 -2.26
N ASN A 71 11.25 -10.34 -3.24
CA ASN A 71 11.41 -8.90 -3.22
C ASN A 71 10.16 -8.28 -3.81
N VAL A 72 9.55 -7.36 -3.09
CA VAL A 72 8.29 -6.72 -3.47
C VAL A 72 8.43 -5.22 -3.48
N SER A 73 7.71 -4.59 -4.40
CA SER A 73 7.54 -3.14 -4.39
C SER A 73 6.72 -2.78 -3.17
N VAL A 74 7.31 -1.99 -2.27
CA VAL A 74 6.60 -1.51 -1.08
C VAL A 74 5.32 -0.77 -1.50
N PHE A 75 5.35 -0.11 -2.68
CA PHE A 75 4.30 0.81 -3.12
C PHE A 75 3.09 -0.01 -3.54
N GLU A 76 3.31 -0.90 -4.49
CA GLU A 76 2.26 -1.76 -5.05
C GLU A 76 1.69 -2.68 -3.97
N THR A 77 2.54 -3.25 -3.10
CA THR A 77 2.06 -4.10 -2.01
C THR A 77 1.19 -3.31 -1.03
N ASN A 78 1.50 -2.04 -0.76
CA ASN A 78 0.66 -1.24 0.13
C ASN A 78 -0.69 -0.88 -0.51
N ILE A 79 -0.71 -0.25 -1.70
CA ILE A 79 -1.96 0.24 -2.31
C ILE A 79 -2.90 -0.90 -2.72
N ARG A 80 -2.35 -2.06 -3.15
CA ARG A 80 -3.15 -3.19 -3.65
C ARG A 80 -3.46 -4.21 -2.56
N VAL A 81 -2.42 -4.71 -1.90
CA VAL A 81 -2.59 -5.81 -0.92
C VAL A 81 -3.11 -5.26 0.41
N VAL A 82 -2.41 -4.32 1.04
CA VAL A 82 -2.86 -3.77 2.34
C VAL A 82 -4.17 -3.00 2.17
N GLY A 83 -4.25 -2.12 1.15
CA GLY A 83 -5.46 -1.38 0.81
C GLY A 83 -6.66 -2.28 0.50
N GLY A 84 -6.49 -3.29 -0.36
CA GLY A 84 -7.54 -4.25 -0.72
C GLY A 84 -8.01 -5.13 0.44
N LEU A 85 -7.08 -5.56 1.31
CA LEU A 85 -7.45 -6.33 2.51
C LEU A 85 -8.21 -5.47 3.52
N LEU A 86 -7.81 -4.21 3.71
CA LEU A 86 -8.51 -3.27 4.59
C LEU A 86 -9.90 -2.90 4.04
N SER A 87 -10.02 -2.65 2.74
CA SER A 87 -11.30 -2.36 2.10
C SER A 87 -12.25 -3.56 2.22
N ALA A 88 -11.76 -4.77 1.91
CA ALA A 88 -12.51 -6.01 2.08
C ALA A 88 -12.93 -6.25 3.54
N HIS A 89 -12.05 -5.98 4.51
CA HIS A 89 -12.34 -6.08 5.93
C HIS A 89 -13.44 -5.11 6.38
N MET A 90 -13.37 -3.84 5.97
CA MET A 90 -14.37 -2.85 6.33
C MET A 90 -15.72 -3.12 5.66
N LEU A 91 -15.71 -3.59 4.41
CA LEU A 91 -16.92 -3.93 3.68
C LEU A 91 -17.54 -5.26 4.11
N SER A 92 -16.76 -6.17 4.71
CA SER A 92 -17.27 -7.44 5.24
C SER A 92 -18.41 -7.27 6.25
N GLY A 93 -18.38 -6.19 7.05
CA GLY A 93 -19.46 -5.87 7.98
C GLY A 93 -20.77 -5.43 7.33
N ARG A 94 -20.76 -5.16 6.02
CA ARG A 94 -21.97 -4.84 5.24
C ARG A 94 -22.53 -6.09 4.53
N VAL A 95 -21.86 -7.23 4.64
CA VAL A 95 -22.26 -8.47 3.97
C VAL A 95 -23.17 -9.30 4.88
N GLU A 96 -24.41 -9.50 4.45
CA GLU A 96 -25.38 -10.28 5.21
C GLU A 96 -24.92 -11.75 5.41
N GLY A 97 -25.01 -12.22 6.65
CA GLY A 97 -24.62 -13.58 7.04
C GLY A 97 -23.13 -13.88 6.90
N MET A 98 -22.25 -12.87 6.88
CA MET A 98 -20.81 -13.09 7.06
C MET A 98 -20.51 -13.30 8.54
N LEU A 99 -19.72 -14.34 8.85
CA LEU A 99 -19.23 -14.57 10.21
C LEU A 99 -18.11 -13.56 10.48
N LEU A 100 -18.44 -12.54 11.27
CA LEU A 100 -17.46 -11.59 11.78
C LEU A 100 -16.96 -12.10 13.14
N GLU A 101 -15.67 -11.94 13.40
CA GLU A 101 -15.10 -12.27 14.70
C GLU A 101 -15.56 -11.26 15.77
N ASP A 102 -15.61 -11.72 17.02
CA ASP A 102 -15.90 -10.86 18.17
C ASP A 102 -14.87 -9.72 18.24
N GLY A 103 -15.37 -8.48 18.27
CA GLY A 103 -14.54 -7.27 18.26
C GLY A 103 -14.38 -6.58 16.89
N TRP A 104 -15.08 -7.04 15.84
CA TRP A 104 -15.16 -6.29 14.58
C TRP A 104 -15.67 -4.85 14.82
N PRO A 105 -15.09 -3.82 14.19
CA PRO A 105 -14.08 -3.85 13.12
C PRO A 105 -12.61 -3.93 13.58
N CYS A 106 -12.34 -3.93 14.89
CA CYS A 106 -10.97 -3.92 15.44
C CYS A 106 -10.33 -5.32 15.48
N SER A 107 -11.07 -6.37 15.12
CA SER A 107 -10.58 -7.74 14.98
C SER A 107 -11.11 -8.38 13.70
N GLY A 108 -10.31 -9.29 13.12
CA GLY A 108 -10.71 -10.08 11.97
C GLY A 108 -9.53 -10.74 11.25
N PRO A 109 -9.77 -11.82 10.49
CA PRO A 109 -8.71 -12.53 9.78
C PRO A 109 -8.09 -11.68 8.66
N LEU A 110 -8.90 -10.90 7.95
CA LEU A 110 -8.43 -9.97 6.92
C LEU A 110 -7.58 -8.83 7.51
N LEU A 111 -8.01 -8.26 8.64
CA LEU A 111 -7.25 -7.24 9.35
C LEU A 111 -5.89 -7.77 9.84
N ARG A 112 -5.85 -8.97 10.43
CA ARG A 112 -4.58 -9.59 10.85
C ARG A 112 -3.64 -9.86 9.68
N LEU A 113 -4.18 -10.26 8.52
CA LEU A 113 -3.38 -10.44 7.32
C LEU A 113 -2.82 -9.11 6.80
N ALA A 114 -3.65 -8.06 6.79
CA ALA A 114 -3.23 -6.71 6.42
C ALA A 114 -2.14 -6.18 7.37
N GLU A 115 -2.31 -6.38 8.67
CA GLU A 115 -1.32 -6.01 9.70
C GLU A 115 -0.01 -6.77 9.51
N ALA A 116 -0.07 -8.08 9.28
CA ALA A 116 1.10 -8.90 9.04
C ALA A 116 1.87 -8.44 7.79
N MET A 117 1.16 -8.11 6.70
CA MET A 117 1.78 -7.56 5.48
C MET A 117 2.40 -6.18 5.75
N ALA A 118 1.65 -5.27 6.37
CA ALA A 118 2.11 -3.93 6.74
C ALA A 118 3.39 -3.99 7.60
N ALA A 119 3.44 -4.90 8.58
CA ALA A 119 4.60 -5.09 9.44
C ALA A 119 5.85 -5.54 8.65
N ARG A 120 5.69 -6.28 7.53
CA ARG A 120 6.81 -6.64 6.64
C ARG A 120 7.31 -5.47 5.79
N LEU A 121 6.52 -4.42 5.63
CA LEU A 121 6.92 -3.20 4.92
C LEU A 121 7.68 -2.22 5.81
N LEU A 122 7.47 -2.26 7.14
CA LEU A 122 8.14 -1.37 8.10
C LEU A 122 9.68 -1.29 7.99
N PRO A 123 10.43 -2.38 7.72
CA PRO A 123 11.87 -2.31 7.53
C PRO A 123 12.31 -1.35 6.42
N ALA A 124 11.45 -1.09 5.42
CA ALA A 124 11.74 -0.16 4.34
C ALA A 124 11.93 1.28 4.84
N PHE A 125 11.25 1.67 5.92
CA PHE A 125 11.27 3.02 6.50
C PHE A 125 12.46 3.25 7.44
N ASN A 126 13.27 2.22 7.71
CA ASN A 126 14.43 2.34 8.58
C ASN A 126 15.65 2.89 7.83
N THR A 127 15.48 4.08 7.24
CA THR A 127 16.51 4.85 6.53
C THR A 127 17.26 5.73 7.52
N GLY A 128 18.39 5.23 8.05
CA GLY A 128 19.20 6.00 8.99
C GLY A 128 20.14 5.21 9.91
N LYS A 129 20.38 3.93 9.67
CA LYS A 129 21.31 3.14 10.51
C LYS A 129 22.80 3.42 10.27
N SER A 130 23.15 4.24 9.28
CA SER A 130 24.52 4.64 9.00
C SER A 130 24.79 6.04 9.54
N ARG A 131 25.97 6.26 10.14
CA ARG A 131 26.42 7.56 10.68
C ARG A 131 26.49 8.70 9.64
N PHE A 132 26.34 8.38 8.36
CA PHE A 132 26.43 9.32 7.24
C PHE A 132 25.09 9.55 6.52
N ASP A 133 24.04 8.82 6.89
CA ASP A 133 22.73 8.96 6.27
C ASP A 133 21.92 10.02 7.02
N LEU A 134 21.20 10.86 6.29
CA LEU A 134 20.19 11.72 6.90
C LEU A 134 19.04 10.80 7.36
N GLU A 135 18.59 10.94 8.60
CA GLU A 135 17.50 10.12 9.16
C GLU A 135 16.14 10.61 8.63
N THR A 136 15.96 10.54 7.31
CA THR A 136 14.78 11.06 6.59
C THR A 136 13.52 10.30 6.98
N GLY A 137 13.63 9.00 7.30
CA GLY A 137 12.49 8.12 7.49
C GLY A 137 11.73 7.81 6.20
N MET A 138 12.19 8.28 5.04
CA MET A 138 11.59 7.96 3.74
C MET A 138 11.91 6.49 3.39
N PRO A 139 10.96 5.69 2.88
CA PRO A 139 11.20 4.28 2.67
C PRO A 139 11.94 3.97 1.35
N TYR A 140 12.64 2.84 1.32
CA TYR A 140 13.12 2.25 0.07
C TYR A 140 11.96 1.75 -0.80
N GLY A 141 12.16 1.77 -2.12
CA GLY A 141 11.15 1.29 -3.08
C GLY A 141 10.85 -0.21 -2.99
N THR A 142 11.84 -1.02 -2.60
CA THR A 142 11.69 -2.49 -2.53
C THR A 142 12.04 -3.02 -1.13
N VAL A 143 11.32 -4.06 -0.71
CA VAL A 143 11.61 -4.82 0.51
C VAL A 143 11.47 -6.31 0.24
N ASN A 144 12.29 -7.14 0.90
CA ASN A 144 12.07 -8.57 0.94
C ASN A 144 11.14 -8.91 2.12
N LEU A 145 10.04 -9.63 1.88
CA LEU A 145 9.08 -9.95 2.94
C LEU A 145 9.68 -10.78 4.10
N LYS A 146 10.69 -11.61 3.80
CA LYS A 146 11.34 -12.47 4.80
C LYS A 146 12.55 -11.81 5.46
N TYR A 147 13.39 -11.14 4.68
CA TYR A 147 14.70 -10.65 5.11
C TYR A 147 14.80 -9.13 5.26
N GLY A 148 13.74 -8.38 4.92
CA GLY A 148 13.75 -6.91 4.94
C GLY A 148 14.47 -6.29 3.74
N VAL A 149 15.01 -5.08 3.90
CA VAL A 149 15.60 -4.33 2.78
C VAL A 149 16.85 -5.04 2.23
N PRO A 150 16.93 -5.33 0.91
CA PRO A 150 18.12 -5.91 0.30
C PRO A 150 19.35 -4.99 0.46
N LYS A 151 20.53 -5.56 0.73
CA LYS A 151 21.77 -4.77 0.92
C LYS A 151 22.20 -3.96 -0.31
N ARG A 152 21.77 -4.36 -1.51
CA ARG A 152 22.08 -3.72 -2.79
C ARG A 152 20.93 -2.85 -3.32
N GLU A 153 19.91 -2.60 -2.51
CA GLU A 153 18.77 -1.79 -2.92
C GLU A 153 19.19 -0.36 -3.25
N THR A 154 18.61 0.19 -4.32
CA THR A 154 18.86 1.58 -4.70
C THR A 154 18.20 2.52 -3.69
N PRO A 155 18.91 3.56 -3.20
CA PRO A 155 18.30 4.59 -2.37
C PRO A 155 17.47 5.58 -3.20
N ILE A 156 17.43 5.45 -4.52
CA ILE A 156 16.66 6.32 -5.41
C ILE A 156 15.26 5.74 -5.52
N THR A 157 14.26 6.55 -5.21
CA THR A 157 12.85 6.15 -5.30
C THR A 157 12.07 7.26 -6.01
N CYS A 158 11.08 6.88 -6.81
CA CYS A 158 10.19 7.85 -7.46
C CYS A 158 9.42 8.63 -6.40
N THR A 159 8.98 9.84 -6.73
CA THR A 159 8.31 10.73 -5.79
C THR A 159 6.91 10.23 -5.57
N ALA A 160 6.21 9.64 -6.54
CA ALA A 160 4.99 8.88 -6.30
C ALA A 160 5.30 7.65 -5.45
N GLY A 161 6.47 7.03 -5.56
CA GLY A 161 6.94 6.09 -4.56
C GLY A 161 6.92 6.78 -3.20
N VAL A 162 7.83 7.71 -2.94
CA VAL A 162 8.03 8.36 -1.63
C VAL A 162 6.79 9.08 -1.08
N SER A 163 6.14 9.93 -1.85
CA SER A 163 4.94 10.69 -1.48
C SER A 163 3.67 9.84 -1.29
N THR A 164 3.48 8.81 -2.09
CA THR A 164 2.35 7.88 -1.95
C THR A 164 2.70 6.86 -0.85
N PHE A 165 3.96 6.46 -0.69
CA PHE A 165 4.46 5.77 0.52
C PHE A 165 4.14 6.50 1.82
N ILE A 166 3.94 7.80 1.74
CA ILE A 166 3.78 8.67 2.88
C ILE A 166 2.30 8.90 3.19
N VAL A 167 1.52 9.29 2.18
CA VAL A 167 0.15 9.73 2.39
C VAL A 167 -0.87 8.60 2.16
N VAL A 168 -0.50 7.55 1.42
CA VAL A 168 -1.24 6.27 1.36
C VAL A 168 -0.99 5.46 2.61
N PHE A 169 0.25 5.35 3.09
CA PHE A 169 0.43 4.79 4.43
C PHE A 169 -0.41 5.58 5.43
N PHE A 170 -0.57 6.90 5.27
CA PHE A 170 -1.47 7.60 6.16
C PHE A 170 -2.94 7.11 6.12
N VAL A 171 -3.51 6.79 4.95
CA VAL A 171 -4.87 6.24 4.86
C VAL A 171 -4.91 4.78 5.31
N GLU A 172 -4.08 3.90 4.76
CA GLU A 172 -4.06 2.47 5.03
C GLU A 172 -3.45 2.16 6.40
N PHE A 173 -2.23 2.62 6.67
CA PHE A 173 -1.55 2.46 7.95
C PHE A 173 -2.18 3.31 9.06
N GLY A 174 -2.78 4.46 8.76
CA GLY A 174 -3.56 5.22 9.76
C GLY A 174 -4.88 4.53 10.09
N THR A 175 -5.57 3.95 9.10
CA THR A 175 -6.74 3.08 9.36
C THR A 175 -6.31 1.85 10.15
N LEU A 176 -5.20 1.21 9.78
CA LEU A 176 -4.63 0.08 10.49
C LEU A 176 -4.31 0.44 11.94
N SER A 177 -3.57 1.54 12.19
CA SER A 177 -3.29 2.05 13.53
C SER A 177 -4.54 2.32 14.36
N ARG A 178 -5.61 2.84 13.74
CA ARG A 178 -6.88 3.09 14.43
C ARG A 178 -7.65 1.81 14.72
N LEU A 179 -7.57 0.80 13.86
CA LEU A 179 -8.25 -0.49 14.03
C LEU A 179 -7.50 -1.42 14.99
N THR A 180 -6.17 -1.49 14.91
CA THR A 180 -5.33 -2.35 15.76
C THR A 180 -4.93 -1.68 17.07
N GLY A 181 -5.01 -0.35 17.13
CA GLY A 181 -4.55 0.46 18.27
C GLY A 181 -3.04 0.68 18.30
N ASP A 182 -2.29 0.24 17.28
CA ASP A 182 -0.84 0.39 17.23
C ASP A 182 -0.42 1.67 16.48
N PRO A 183 0.12 2.71 17.16
CA PRO A 183 0.49 3.97 16.53
C PRO A 183 1.77 3.90 15.69
N GLN A 184 2.49 2.78 15.64
CA GLN A 184 3.75 2.69 14.89
C GLN A 184 3.55 2.99 13.41
N PHE A 185 2.46 2.49 12.84
CA PHE A 185 2.16 2.58 11.42
C PHE A 185 1.88 4.04 11.01
N GLU A 186 1.01 4.73 11.75
CA GLU A 186 0.70 6.14 11.57
C GLU A 186 1.94 7.05 11.77
N ARG A 187 2.77 6.79 12.79
CA ARG A 187 3.95 7.62 13.09
C ARG A 187 5.01 7.56 11.99
N VAL A 188 5.27 6.37 11.45
CA VAL A 188 6.26 6.16 10.39
C VAL A 188 5.85 6.90 9.12
N ALA A 189 4.57 6.86 8.78
CA ALA A 189 4.00 7.58 7.64
C ALA A 189 4.11 9.12 7.79
N LEU A 190 3.76 9.69 8.95
CA LEU A 190 3.90 11.13 9.21
C LEU A 190 5.33 11.61 9.12
N ARG A 191 6.25 10.86 9.73
CA ARG A 191 7.67 11.22 9.75
C ARG A 191 8.21 11.36 8.34
N ALA A 192 7.89 10.39 7.48
CA ALA A 192 8.30 10.41 6.09
C ALA A 192 7.63 11.59 5.34
N LEU A 193 6.37 11.94 5.64
CA LEU A 193 5.69 13.12 5.07
C LEU A 193 6.39 14.41 5.36
N GLU A 194 6.67 14.64 6.63
CA GLU A 194 7.35 15.86 7.05
C GLU A 194 8.72 15.97 6.42
N ALA A 195 9.43 14.84 6.25
CA ALA A 195 10.71 14.82 5.57
C ALA A 195 10.59 15.21 4.10
N LEU A 196 9.61 14.66 3.36
CA LEU A 196 9.36 15.02 1.97
C LEU A 196 8.90 16.48 1.82
N TRP A 197 8.03 16.96 2.71
CA TRP A 197 7.56 18.35 2.68
C TRP A 197 8.71 19.34 2.85
N ARG A 198 9.73 19.00 3.65
CA ARG A 198 10.91 19.83 3.88
C ARG A 198 11.87 19.88 2.68
N THR A 199 11.82 18.91 1.77
CA THR A 199 12.72 18.88 0.60
C THR A 199 12.19 19.66 -0.61
N ARG A 200 10.98 20.24 -0.51
CA ARG A 200 10.37 21.04 -1.58
C ARG A 200 11.26 22.21 -2.03
N SER A 201 11.13 22.56 -3.31
CA SER A 201 11.79 23.74 -3.88
C SER A 201 11.25 25.06 -3.27
N SER A 202 11.97 26.16 -3.51
CA SER A 202 11.55 27.51 -3.09
C SER A 202 10.20 27.95 -3.67
N ILE A 203 9.76 27.33 -4.77
CA ILE A 203 8.46 27.54 -5.41
C ILE A 203 7.38 26.55 -4.93
N GLY A 204 7.68 25.73 -3.92
CA GLY A 204 6.74 24.80 -3.31
C GLY A 204 6.51 23.49 -4.06
N LEU A 205 7.29 23.22 -5.12
CA LEU A 205 7.15 22.01 -5.94
C LEU A 205 8.14 20.90 -5.54
N VAL A 206 7.74 19.66 -5.79
CA VAL A 206 8.52 18.43 -5.59
C VAL A 206 8.99 17.86 -6.93
N GLY A 207 10.15 17.21 -6.95
CA GLY A 207 10.69 16.56 -8.14
C GLY A 207 10.01 15.20 -8.40
N ASN A 208 10.49 14.46 -9.41
CA ASN A 208 9.98 13.13 -9.77
C ASN A 208 10.77 12.02 -9.07
N HIS A 209 12.07 12.17 -8.77
CA HIS A 209 12.81 11.13 -8.02
C HIS A 209 13.65 11.75 -6.92
N ILE A 210 13.67 11.11 -5.76
CA ILE A 210 14.41 11.53 -4.58
C ILE A 210 15.30 10.40 -4.07
N ASN A 211 16.49 10.76 -3.60
CA ASN A 211 17.36 9.86 -2.87
C ASN A 211 16.94 9.85 -1.39
N VAL A 212 16.46 8.71 -0.89
CA VAL A 212 15.90 8.60 0.46
C VAL A 212 16.95 8.69 1.57
N ARG A 213 18.24 8.51 1.25
CA ARG A 213 19.33 8.66 2.24
C ARG A 213 19.81 10.11 2.36
N THR A 214 19.85 10.84 1.26
CA THR A 214 20.40 12.20 1.22
C THR A 214 19.32 13.28 1.23
N GLY A 215 18.07 12.93 0.90
CA GLY A 215 16.98 13.89 0.73
C GLY A 215 17.12 14.75 -0.54
N GLN A 216 18.04 14.40 -1.44
CA GLN A 216 18.28 15.18 -2.66
C GLN A 216 17.48 14.64 -3.85
N TRP A 217 16.91 15.54 -4.64
CA TRP A 217 16.22 15.20 -5.88
C TRP A 217 17.22 14.73 -6.94
N THR A 218 16.99 13.53 -7.48
CA THR A 218 17.76 12.97 -8.59
C THR A 218 17.10 13.25 -9.94
N ALA A 219 15.77 13.43 -9.95
CA ALA A 219 15.03 13.92 -11.10
C ALA A 219 14.15 15.08 -10.64
N THR A 220 14.41 16.28 -11.16
CA THR A 220 13.75 17.53 -10.77
C THR A 220 12.54 17.86 -11.61
N ASP A 221 12.25 17.06 -12.65
CA ASP A 221 11.03 17.22 -13.43
C ASP A 221 9.81 17.12 -12.51
N THR A 222 8.87 18.04 -12.69
CA THR A 222 7.69 18.15 -11.83
C THR A 222 6.44 18.22 -12.70
N GLY A 223 5.34 17.70 -12.20
CA GLY A 223 4.09 17.65 -12.93
C GLY A 223 2.98 16.99 -12.12
N ILE A 224 1.84 16.80 -12.76
CA ILE A 224 0.66 16.11 -12.19
C ILE A 224 0.51 14.69 -12.74
N GLY A 225 1.52 14.19 -13.45
CA GLY A 225 1.51 12.87 -14.08
C GLY A 225 2.21 11.80 -13.23
N ALA A 226 2.46 10.66 -13.87
CA ALA A 226 3.09 9.50 -13.24
C ALA A 226 4.38 9.88 -12.52
N GLY A 227 4.49 9.47 -11.26
CA GLY A 227 5.65 9.79 -10.43
C GLY A 227 5.45 10.99 -9.51
N VAL A 228 4.34 11.73 -9.60
CA VAL A 228 3.98 12.80 -8.64
C VAL A 228 2.46 12.87 -8.38
N ASP A 229 1.61 12.50 -9.33
CA ASP A 229 0.14 12.51 -9.25
C ASP A 229 -0.48 12.23 -7.87
N SER A 230 -0.20 11.06 -7.33
CA SER A 230 -0.79 10.50 -6.12
C SER A 230 -0.33 11.23 -4.86
N TYR A 231 0.77 11.99 -4.89
CA TYR A 231 1.12 12.91 -3.81
C TYR A 231 -0.03 13.85 -3.48
N PHE A 232 -0.55 14.53 -4.51
CA PHE A 232 -1.55 15.57 -4.37
C PHE A 232 -2.90 15.00 -3.98
N GLU A 233 -3.28 13.85 -4.56
CA GLU A 233 -4.53 13.17 -4.21
C GLU A 233 -4.58 12.84 -2.72
N TYR A 234 -3.49 12.28 -2.21
CA TYR A 234 -3.50 11.76 -0.86
C TYR A 234 -3.36 12.86 0.19
N LEU A 235 -2.74 14.01 -0.10
CA LEU A 235 -2.81 15.17 0.81
C LEU A 235 -4.27 15.56 1.11
N VAL A 236 -5.11 15.56 0.08
CA VAL A 236 -6.55 15.83 0.22
C VAL A 236 -7.28 14.68 0.91
N LYS A 237 -7.07 13.43 0.47
CA LYS A 237 -7.72 12.24 1.06
C LYS A 237 -7.37 12.09 2.55
N GLY A 238 -6.10 12.22 2.90
CA GLY A 238 -5.61 12.15 4.27
C GLY A 238 -6.16 13.27 5.15
N ALA A 239 -6.26 14.50 4.63
CA ALA A 239 -6.87 15.61 5.36
C ALA A 239 -8.32 15.31 5.75
N LEU A 240 -9.10 14.76 4.82
CA LEU A 240 -10.52 14.44 5.03
C LEU A 240 -10.72 13.20 5.90
N LEU A 241 -10.04 12.10 5.59
CA LEU A 241 -10.25 10.80 6.24
C LEU A 241 -9.77 10.80 7.70
N LEU A 242 -8.68 11.53 7.98
CA LEU A 242 -8.06 11.54 9.30
C LEU A 242 -8.32 12.83 10.08
N GLN A 243 -9.09 13.75 9.49
CA GLN A 243 -9.42 15.06 10.05
C GLN A 243 -8.17 15.88 10.41
N ARG A 244 -7.18 15.89 9.52
CA ARG A 244 -5.92 16.65 9.68
C ARG A 244 -5.88 17.86 8.74
N PRO A 245 -6.29 19.06 9.20
CA PRO A 245 -6.35 20.25 8.34
C PRO A 245 -4.97 20.67 7.79
N ALA A 246 -3.88 20.39 8.49
CA ALA A 246 -2.52 20.69 8.04
C ALA A 246 -2.19 20.05 6.66
N LEU A 247 -2.72 18.87 6.36
CA LEU A 247 -2.52 18.22 5.04
C LEU A 247 -3.23 18.98 3.91
N MET A 248 -4.39 19.59 4.22
CA MET A 248 -5.11 20.43 3.28
C MET A 248 -4.39 21.77 3.05
N GLU A 249 -3.71 22.30 4.07
CA GLU A 249 -2.87 23.50 3.93
C GLU A 249 -1.67 23.22 3.01
N GLN A 250 -1.02 22.07 3.21
CA GLN A 250 0.06 21.59 2.34
C GLN A 250 -0.39 21.46 0.87
N PHE A 251 -1.58 20.89 0.64
CA PHE A 251 -2.15 20.80 -0.71
C PHE A 251 -2.42 22.19 -1.33
N ARG A 252 -2.83 23.16 -0.53
CA ARG A 252 -3.06 24.55 -0.97
C ARG A 252 -1.76 25.33 -1.19
N GLY A 253 -0.61 24.78 -0.80
CA GLY A 253 0.70 25.43 -0.92
C GLY A 253 0.99 26.48 0.15
N ASN A 254 0.24 26.47 1.27
CA ASN A 254 0.42 27.39 2.40
C ASN A 254 1.29 26.80 3.50
#